data_AF-A0A919VL57-F1
#
_entry.id   AF-A0A919VL57-F1
#
_cell.length_a   1.000
_cell.length_b   1.000
_cell.length_c   1.000
_cell.angle_alpha   90.00
_cell.angle_beta   90.00
_cell.angle_gamma   90.00
#
_symmetry.space_group_name_H-M   'P 1'
#
loop_
_entity.id
_entity.type
_entity.pdbx_description
1 polymer ?
#
loop_
_entity_poly.entity_id
_entity_poly.type
_entity_poly.pdbx_seq_one_letter_code
_entity_poly.pdbx_strand_id
1 'polypeptide(L)'
;MTDVESKILDETTAEPTPELIATHYLASVDELVEHLRAADQLGLGVRVSSYLVAADDDSDVYSARWELDLLTASPVHQEDETE
;
A
#
# COMPACT_ATOMS: atom_id res chain seq x y z
N MET A 1 26.57 13.13 -40.41
CA MET A 1 27.31 13.19 -39.13
C MET A 1 26.35 13.83 -38.13
N THR A 2 25.28 13.12 -37.78
CA THR A 2 25.14 12.37 -36.51
C THR A 2 25.17 13.30 -35.30
N ASP A 3 23.99 13.73 -34.87
CA ASP A 3 23.69 13.98 -33.46
C ASP A 3 22.17 13.76 -33.26
N VAL A 4 21.77 12.50 -33.44
CA VAL A 4 20.47 11.97 -32.98
C VAL A 4 20.85 10.75 -32.15
N GLU A 5 21.42 10.99 -30.98
CA GLU A 5 21.62 9.95 -29.98
C GLU A 5 21.62 10.60 -28.61
N SER A 6 20.95 9.97 -27.66
CA SER A 6 20.92 10.31 -26.22
C SER A 6 19.74 11.15 -25.73
N LYS A 7 18.51 10.75 -26.10
CA LYS A 7 17.41 10.78 -25.12
C LYS A 7 16.36 9.71 -25.42
N ILE A 8 16.81 8.48 -25.63
CA ILE A 8 15.93 7.33 -25.40
C ILE A 8 16.03 7.10 -23.89
N LEU A 9 15.13 7.77 -23.17
CA LEU A 9 14.90 7.50 -21.76
C LEU A 9 14.50 6.03 -21.68
N ASP A 10 15.21 5.29 -20.83
CA ASP A 10 15.04 3.87 -20.56
C ASP A 10 13.65 3.60 -19.93
N GLU A 11 12.58 3.66 -20.74
CA GLU A 11 11.20 3.40 -20.31
C GLU A 11 10.85 1.90 -20.27
N THR A 12 11.83 1.01 -20.50
CA THR A 12 11.60 -0.45 -20.60
C THR A 12 12.12 -1.24 -19.39
N THR A 13 12.76 -0.60 -18.40
CA THR A 13 13.33 -1.29 -17.22
C THR A 13 12.83 -0.75 -15.87
N ALA A 14 11.76 0.08 -15.86
CA ALA A 14 11.07 0.37 -14.62
C ALA A 14 10.19 -0.84 -14.25
N GLU A 15 10.50 -1.51 -13.14
CA GLU A 15 9.61 -2.53 -12.59
C GLU A 15 8.21 -1.90 -12.41
N PRO A 16 7.13 -2.58 -12.83
CA PRO A 16 5.80 -2.01 -12.76
C PRO A 16 5.46 -1.71 -11.29
N THR A 17 5.29 -0.42 -10.98
CA THR A 17 4.82 0.02 -9.66
C THR A 17 3.46 -0.62 -9.39
N PRO A 18 3.25 -1.27 -8.23
CA PRO A 18 1.97 -1.88 -7.94
C PRO A 18 0.83 -0.87 -7.97
N GLU A 19 -0.28 -1.28 -8.60
CA GLU A 19 -1.46 -0.43 -8.78
C GLU A 19 -2.51 -0.75 -7.72
N LEU A 20 -3.24 0.28 -7.28
CA LEU A 20 -4.33 0.15 -6.32
C LEU A 20 -5.53 -0.56 -6.97
N ILE A 21 -5.94 -1.67 -6.36
CA ILE A 21 -7.15 -2.42 -6.71
C ILE A 21 -8.35 -1.89 -5.92
N ALA A 22 -8.20 -1.78 -4.60
CA ALA A 22 -9.27 -1.40 -3.68
C ALA A 22 -8.71 -0.91 -2.34
N THR A 23 -9.50 -0.08 -1.65
CA THR A 23 -9.23 0.35 -0.27
C THR A 23 -10.34 -0.17 0.65
N HIS A 24 -9.94 -0.82 1.75
CA HIS A 24 -10.83 -1.39 2.76
C HIS A 24 -10.64 -0.69 4.10
N TYR A 25 -11.74 -0.31 4.74
CA TYR A 25 -11.74 0.27 6.09
C TYR A 25 -12.24 -0.78 7.09
N LEU A 26 -11.39 -1.16 8.04
CA LEU A 26 -11.61 -2.29 8.92
C LEU A 26 -11.73 -1.82 10.38
N ALA A 27 -12.57 -2.51 11.13
CA ALA A 27 -12.96 -2.15 12.49
C ALA A 27 -12.18 -2.92 13.56
N SER A 28 -11.48 -3.99 13.18
CA SER A 28 -10.75 -4.87 14.09
C SER A 28 -9.45 -5.40 13.49
N VAL A 29 -8.53 -5.80 14.36
CA VAL A 29 -7.30 -6.52 13.96
C VAL A 29 -7.63 -7.86 13.33
N ASP A 30 -8.67 -8.55 13.81
CA ASP A 30 -9.08 -9.85 13.26
C ASP A 30 -9.49 -9.72 11.78
N GLU A 31 -10.33 -8.73 11.43
CA GLU A 31 -10.68 -8.45 10.04
C GLU A 31 -9.46 -8.10 9.18
N LEU A 32 -8.52 -7.32 9.73
CA LEU A 32 -7.27 -7.00 9.06
C LEU A 32 -6.47 -8.27 8.74
N VAL A 33 -6.29 -9.15 9.71
CA VAL A 33 -5.56 -10.42 9.54
C VAL A 33 -6.23 -11.31 8.49
N GLU A 34 -7.56 -11.36 8.45
CA GLU A 34 -8.29 -12.09 7.40
C GLU A 34 -8.01 -11.53 6.00
N HIS A 35 -8.03 -10.21 5.83
CA HIS A 35 -7.71 -9.57 4.56
C HIS A 35 -6.26 -9.80 4.14
N LEU A 36 -5.32 -9.74 5.08
CA LEU A 36 -3.91 -10.02 4.82
C LEU A 36 -3.68 -11.46 4.34
N ARG A 37 -4.33 -12.44 4.98
CA ARG A 37 -4.26 -13.85 4.55
C ARG A 37 -4.86 -14.06 3.17
N ALA A 38 -5.98 -13.41 2.87
CA ALA A 38 -6.59 -13.49 1.55
C ALA A 38 -5.70 -12.86 0.47
N ALA A 39 -5.09 -11.70 0.74
CA ALA A 39 -4.17 -11.05 -0.17
C ALA A 39 -2.94 -11.93 -0.47
N ASP A 40 -2.34 -12.52 0.57
CA ASP A 40 -1.21 -13.46 0.44
C ASP A 40 -1.57 -14.67 -0.43
N GLN A 41 -2.73 -15.29 -0.19
CA GLN A 41 -3.20 -16.44 -0.98
C GLN A 41 -3.41 -16.10 -2.46
N LEU A 42 -3.71 -14.84 -2.77
CA LEU A 42 -3.93 -14.34 -4.13
C LEU A 42 -2.67 -13.72 -4.76
N GLY A 43 -1.56 -13.64 -4.03
CA GLY A 43 -0.32 -13.00 -4.50
C GLY A 43 -0.44 -11.49 -4.67
N LEU A 44 -1.35 -10.85 -3.93
CA LEU A 44 -1.59 -9.41 -3.97
C LEU A 44 -0.71 -8.67 -2.96
N GLY A 45 -0.36 -7.43 -3.27
CA GLY A 45 0.32 -6.56 -2.32
C GLY A 45 -0.66 -5.85 -1.41
N VAL A 46 -0.15 -5.34 -0.30
CA VAL A 46 -0.95 -4.57 0.66
C VAL A 46 -0.16 -3.39 1.20
N ARG A 47 -0.85 -2.29 1.51
CA ARG A 47 -0.38 -1.23 2.42
C ARG A 47 -1.40 -1.06 3.53
N VAL A 48 -0.93 -0.94 4.76
CA VAL A 48 -1.80 -0.83 5.93
C VAL A 48 -1.45 0.44 6.69
N SER A 49 -2.48 1.24 6.96
CA SER A 49 -2.42 2.42 7.81
C SER A 49 -3.38 2.25 8.97
N SER A 50 -3.00 2.69 10.17
CA SER A 50 -3.90 2.74 11.33
C SER A 50 -4.22 4.19 11.68
N TYR A 51 -5.47 4.45 12.07
CA TYR A 51 -5.91 5.76 12.52
C TYR A 51 -6.89 5.62 13.70
N LEU A 52 -7.07 6.71 14.44
CA LEU A 52 -7.97 6.75 15.59
C LEU A 52 -9.29 7.44 15.20
N VAL A 53 -10.40 6.86 15.61
CA VAL A 53 -11.74 7.44 15.46
C VAL A 53 -12.36 7.59 16.84
N ALA A 54 -12.95 8.75 17.12
CA ALA A 54 -13.67 8.98 18.36
C ALA A 54 -14.87 8.01 18.46
N ALA A 55 -15.11 7.46 19.65
CA ALA A 55 -16.31 6.68 19.89
C ALA A 55 -17.53 7.60 19.84
N ASP A 56 -18.59 7.19 19.13
CA ASP A 56 -19.86 7.91 19.14
C ASP A 56 -20.33 8.09 20.59
N ASP A 57 -20.57 9.35 20.98
CA ASP A 57 -20.95 9.88 22.30
C ASP A 57 -19.84 10.32 23.29
N ASP A 58 -18.55 10.02 23.08
CA ASP A 58 -17.50 10.45 24.01
C ASP A 58 -16.20 10.86 23.30
N SER A 59 -15.91 12.16 23.26
CA SER A 59 -14.75 12.72 22.52
C SER A 59 -13.39 12.34 23.13
N ASP A 60 -13.39 11.81 24.36
CA ASP A 60 -12.18 11.40 25.07
C ASP A 60 -11.85 9.91 24.88
N VAL A 61 -12.72 9.15 24.18
CA VAL A 61 -12.52 7.73 23.89
C VAL A 61 -12.24 7.54 22.41
N TYR A 62 -11.08 6.97 22.10
CA TYR A 62 -10.67 6.67 20.72
C TYR A 62 -10.59 5.16 20.48
N SER A 63 -11.08 4.73 19.32
CA SER A 63 -10.95 3.36 18.82
C SER A 63 -10.00 3.33 17.63
N ALA A 64 -9.12 2.33 17.61
CA ALA A 64 -8.26 2.09 16.45
C ALA A 64 -9.10 1.59 15.25
N ARG A 65 -8.75 2.09 14.08
CA ARG A 65 -9.27 1.67 12.78
C ARG A 65 -8.11 1.43 11.83
N TRP A 66 -8.36 0.62 10.81
CA TRP A 66 -7.35 0.27 9.81
C TRP A 66 -7.86 0.59 8.41
N GLU A 67 -6.99 1.15 7.61
CA GLU A 67 -7.14 1.32 6.17
C GLU A 67 -6.17 0.37 5.49
N LEU A 68 -6.69 -0.50 4.63
CA LEU A 68 -5.91 -1.45 3.86
C LEU A 68 -6.10 -1.17 2.37
N ASP A 69 -5.02 -0.78 1.72
CA ASP A 69 -4.93 -0.70 0.27
C ASP A 69 -4.47 -2.04 -0.28
N LEU A 70 -5.24 -2.61 -1.19
CA LEU A 70 -4.95 -3.83 -1.91
C LEU A 70 -4.30 -3.48 -3.26
N LEU A 71 -3.15 -4.08 -3.54
CA LEU A 71 -2.30 -3.76 -4.69
C LEU A 71 -2.14 -4.96 -5.62
N THR A 72 -1.91 -4.71 -6.90
CA THR A 72 -1.67 -5.76 -7.91
C THR A 72 -0.45 -6.63 -7.64
N ALA A 73 0.52 -6.14 -6.88
CA ALA A 73 1.72 -6.86 -6.44
C ALA A 73 2.28 -6.24 -5.14
N SER A 74 3.16 -6.96 -4.45
CA SER A 74 3.81 -6.44 -3.25
C SER A 74 4.60 -5.16 -3.55
N PRO A 75 4.42 -4.07 -2.78
CA PRO A 75 5.24 -2.88 -2.93
C PRO A 75 6.69 -3.17 -2.57
N VAL A 76 7.62 -2.63 -3.38
CA VAL A 76 9.05 -2.66 -3.09
C VAL A 76 9.32 -1.66 -1.97
N HIS A 77 9.90 -2.14 -0.87
CA HIS A 77 10.41 -1.26 0.18
C HIS A 77 11.77 -0.72 -0.27
N GLN A 78 11.86 0.58 -0.52
CA GLN A 78 13.14 1.26 -0.70
C GLN A 78 13.56 1.71 0.68
N GLU A 79 14.60 1.09 1.24
CA GLU A 79 15.26 1.63 2.43
C GLU A 79 15.95 2.92 1.98
N ASP A 80 15.50 4.07 2.49
CA ASP A 80 16.25 5.31 2.32
C ASP A 80 17.59 5.13 3.02
N GLU A 81 18.69 5.01 2.25
CA GLU A 81 20.06 5.07 2.74
C GLU A 81 20.30 6.45 3.38
N THR A 82 19.83 6.63 4.61
CA THR A 82 20.08 7.81 5.42
C THR A 82 21.07 7.43 6.51
N GLU A 83 22.34 7.72 6.23
CA GLU A 83 23.45 7.76 7.19
C GLU A 83 23.27 8.87 8.23
#